data_AF-A0A7V3K9U1-F1
#
_entry.id   AF-A0A7V3K9U1-F1
#
_cell.length_a   1.000
_cell.length_b   1.000
_cell.length_c   1.000
_cell.angle_alpha   90.00
_cell.angle_beta   90.00
_cell.angle_gamma   90.00
#
_symmetry.space_group_name_H-M   'P 1'
#
loop_
_entity.id
_entity.type
_entity.pdbx_description
1 polymer ?
#
loop_
_entity_poly.entity_id
_entity_poly.type
_entity_poly.pdbx_seq_one_letter_code
_entity_poly.pdbx_strand_id
1 'polypeptide(L)'
;MNHFEIDWDPKASVGKKKDLLAKLHNAKWTLDSLLIVIQALKDPSEQVRKSALDSLMNFAFLDPEPVYVSPVRLLMFFFLTFFKTSGPKLAIFNLLLKLHTDEADHYLELLLNDQFGECTDDEYEQFLEILSKAERPDIVSRINLSELPKEKRLIIQRLFKPSQVKGPDTIQ
;
A
#
# COMPACT_ATOMS: atom_id res chain seq x y z
N MET A 1 13.06 -13.76 -16.48
CA MET A 1 11.75 -13.21 -16.88
C MET A 1 11.92 -11.72 -17.08
N ASN A 2 11.60 -11.19 -18.26
CA ASN A 2 11.67 -9.74 -18.51
C ASN A 2 10.50 -9.09 -17.75
N HIS A 3 10.80 -8.27 -16.73
CA HIS A 3 9.83 -7.34 -16.17
C HIS A 3 9.50 -6.33 -17.27
N PHE A 4 8.33 -6.51 -17.89
CA PHE A 4 7.77 -5.51 -18.78
C PHE A 4 7.24 -4.39 -17.89
N GLU A 5 7.89 -3.23 -17.87
CA GLU A 5 7.27 -2.02 -17.32
C GLU A 5 6.13 -1.63 -18.25
N ILE A 6 4.91 -1.73 -17.74
CA ILE A 6 3.70 -1.37 -18.47
C ILE A 6 3.20 -0.04 -17.92
N ASP A 7 3.38 1.03 -18.71
CA ASP A 7 2.91 2.37 -18.38
C ASP A 7 1.64 2.71 -19.19
N TRP A 8 0.52 2.92 -18.49
CA TRP A 8 -0.72 3.34 -19.11
C TRP A 8 -0.73 4.86 -19.30
N ASP A 9 -0.64 5.31 -20.55
CA ASP A 9 -0.77 6.73 -20.89
C ASP A 9 -2.23 7.06 -21.32
N PRO A 10 -3.00 7.80 -20.50
CA PRO A 10 -4.37 8.19 -20.84
C PRO A 10 -4.44 9.18 -22.02
N LYS A 11 -3.33 9.80 -22.42
CA LYS A 11 -3.23 10.67 -23.60
C LYS A 11 -2.72 9.94 -24.84
N ALA A 12 -2.33 8.67 -24.72
CA ALA A 12 -1.92 7.88 -25.86
C ALA A 12 -3.05 7.73 -26.87
N SER A 13 -2.68 7.52 -28.13
CA SER A 13 -3.64 7.25 -29.19
C SER A 13 -4.45 5.97 -28.88
N VAL A 14 -5.68 5.93 -29.38
CA VAL A 14 -6.55 4.75 -29.27
C VAL A 14 -5.83 3.48 -29.75
N GLY A 15 -5.03 3.58 -30.83
CA GLY A 15 -4.22 2.46 -31.34
C GLY A 15 -3.22 1.94 -30.31
N LYS A 16 -2.40 2.82 -29.71
CA LYS A 16 -1.41 2.44 -28.69
C LYS A 16 -2.05 1.80 -27.46
N LYS A 17 -3.20 2.34 -27.01
CA LYS A 17 -3.95 1.78 -25.87
C LYS A 17 -4.48 0.39 -26.17
N LYS A 18 -5.01 0.17 -27.38
CA LYS A 18 -5.47 -1.15 -27.83
C LYS A 18 -4.34 -2.15 -27.96
N ASP A 19 -3.20 -1.75 -28.52
CA ASP A 19 -2.02 -2.62 -28.63
C ASP A 19 -1.53 -3.05 -27.26
N LEU A 20 -1.58 -2.14 -26.28
CA LEU A 20 -1.25 -2.47 -24.91
C LEU A 20 -2.24 -3.46 -24.29
N LEU A 21 -3.55 -3.22 -24.44
CA LEU A 21 -4.59 -4.13 -23.93
C LEU A 21 -4.51 -5.52 -24.60
N ALA A 22 -4.17 -5.58 -25.90
CA ALA A 22 -3.96 -6.85 -26.60
C ALA A 22 -2.74 -7.62 -26.06
N LYS A 23 -1.67 -6.92 -25.65
CA LYS A 23 -0.53 -7.55 -24.95
C LYS A 23 -0.94 -8.06 -23.58
N LEU A 24 -1.71 -7.28 -22.82
CA LEU A 24 -2.22 -7.66 -21.49
C LEU A 24 -3.17 -8.86 -21.57
N HIS A 25 -4.02 -8.91 -22.59
CA HIS A 25 -4.95 -10.01 -22.83
C HIS A 25 -4.25 -11.37 -22.89
N ASN A 26 -3.02 -11.42 -23.42
CA ASN A 26 -2.25 -12.66 -23.58
C ASN A 26 -1.17 -12.85 -22.50
N ALA A 27 -1.04 -11.93 -21.55
CA ALA A 27 -0.04 -11.99 -20.49
C ALA A 27 -0.55 -12.78 -19.27
N LYS A 28 0.38 -13.26 -18.41
CA LYS A 28 0.00 -13.75 -17.07
C LYS A 28 -0.63 -12.58 -16.32
N TRP A 29 -1.84 -12.80 -15.79
CA TRP A 29 -2.52 -11.77 -15.03
C TRP A 29 -1.75 -11.40 -13.74
N THR A 30 -1.67 -10.10 -13.47
CA THR A 30 -1.04 -9.49 -12.28
C THR A 30 -1.91 -8.33 -11.78
N LEU A 31 -1.67 -7.85 -10.55
CA LEU A 31 -2.35 -6.66 -10.03
C LEU A 31 -2.15 -5.43 -10.93
N ASP A 32 -0.94 -5.20 -11.44
CA ASP A 32 -0.66 -4.09 -12.37
C ASP A 32 -1.50 -4.21 -13.64
N SER A 33 -1.57 -5.41 -14.20
CA SER A 33 -2.39 -5.71 -15.39
C SER A 33 -3.87 -5.45 -15.12
N LEU A 34 -4.37 -5.81 -13.93
CA LEU A 34 -5.75 -5.54 -13.50
C LEU A 34 -6.02 -4.03 -13.40
N LEU A 35 -5.10 -3.28 -12.80
CA LEU A 35 -5.26 -1.84 -12.60
C LEU A 35 -5.27 -1.08 -13.92
N ILE A 36 -4.43 -1.47 -14.87
CA ILE A 36 -4.43 -0.89 -16.23
C ILE A 36 -5.76 -1.17 -16.92
N VAL A 37 -6.29 -2.39 -16.81
CA VAL A 37 -7.60 -2.74 -17.35
C VAL A 37 -8.73 -1.94 -16.69
N ILE A 38 -8.70 -1.76 -15.37
CA ILE A 38 -9.67 -0.93 -14.63
C ILE A 38 -9.61 0.53 -15.07
N GLN A 39 -8.41 1.08 -15.29
CA GLN A 39 -8.25 2.44 -15.82
C GLN A 39 -8.79 2.56 -17.25
N ALA A 40 -8.51 1.57 -18.12
CA ALA A 40 -8.96 1.53 -19.50
C ALA A 40 -10.48 1.40 -19.65
N LEU A 41 -11.18 0.79 -18.69
CA LEU A 41 -12.65 0.74 -18.67
C LEU A 41 -13.30 2.14 -18.53
N LYS A 42 -12.55 3.13 -18.02
CA LYS A 42 -12.98 4.53 -17.91
C LYS A 42 -12.62 5.38 -19.12
N ASP A 43 -11.98 4.82 -20.14
CA ASP A 43 -11.54 5.56 -21.33
C ASP A 43 -12.74 6.12 -22.12
N PRO A 44 -12.66 7.36 -22.67
CA PRO A 44 -13.76 7.93 -23.46
C PRO A 44 -14.04 7.17 -24.76
N SER A 45 -13.06 6.44 -25.31
CA SER A 45 -13.24 5.62 -26.51
C SER A 45 -13.96 4.30 -26.20
N GLU A 46 -15.10 4.08 -26.86
CA GLU A 46 -15.85 2.82 -26.76
C GLU A 46 -15.01 1.59 -27.15
N GLN A 47 -14.11 1.74 -28.14
CA GLN A 47 -13.25 0.64 -28.59
C GLN A 47 -12.22 0.24 -27.52
N VAL A 48 -11.71 1.22 -26.77
CA VAL A 48 -10.77 0.96 -25.66
C VAL A 48 -11.52 0.28 -24.52
N ARG A 49 -12.72 0.74 -24.18
CA ARG A 49 -13.56 0.11 -23.16
C ARG A 49 -13.91 -1.35 -23.49
N LYS A 50 -14.28 -1.64 -24.74
CA LYS A 50 -14.52 -3.02 -25.20
C LYS A 50 -13.28 -3.90 -25.06
N SER A 51 -12.12 -3.41 -25.50
CA SER A 51 -10.85 -4.15 -25.39
C SER A 51 -10.44 -4.41 -23.94
N ALA A 52 -10.73 -3.45 -23.04
CA ALA A 52 -10.50 -3.61 -21.61
C ALA A 52 -11.46 -4.64 -20.99
N LEU A 53 -12.73 -4.63 -21.40
CA LEU A 53 -13.72 -5.63 -20.98
C LEU A 53 -13.32 -7.04 -21.44
N ASP A 54 -12.86 -7.19 -22.68
CA ASP A 54 -12.38 -8.48 -23.22
C ASP A 54 -11.16 -9.00 -22.45
N SER A 55 -10.26 -8.09 -22.05
CA SER A 55 -9.10 -8.42 -21.21
C SER A 55 -9.52 -8.83 -19.80
N LEU A 56 -10.50 -8.13 -19.20
CA LEU A 56 -11.04 -8.45 -17.89
C LEU A 56 -11.76 -9.81 -17.88
N MET A 57 -12.55 -10.10 -18.91
CA MET A 57 -13.20 -11.40 -19.07
C MET A 57 -12.16 -12.51 -19.19
N ASN A 58 -11.09 -12.30 -19.96
CA ASN A 58 -10.01 -13.28 -20.09
C ASN A 58 -9.28 -13.53 -18.75
N PHE A 59 -9.02 -12.48 -17.97
CA PHE A 59 -8.47 -12.62 -16.61
C PHE A 59 -9.37 -13.47 -15.70
N ALA A 60 -10.70 -13.35 -15.83
CA ALA A 60 -11.65 -14.16 -15.07
C ALA A 60 -11.67 -15.63 -15.53
N PHE A 61 -11.39 -15.92 -16.80
CA PHE A 61 -11.32 -17.29 -17.34
C PHE A 61 -10.01 -18.02 -17.02
N LEU A 62 -8.91 -17.28 -16.82
CA LEU A 62 -7.59 -17.86 -16.60
C LEU A 62 -7.38 -18.47 -15.21
N ASP A 63 -8.44 -18.58 -14.40
CA ASP A 63 -8.46 -19.06 -13.02
C ASP A 63 -7.35 -18.40 -12.18
N PRO A 64 -7.63 -17.25 -11.53
CA PRO A 64 -6.60 -16.59 -10.76
C PRO A 64 -6.11 -17.58 -9.70
N GLU A 65 -4.78 -17.75 -9.57
CA GLU A 65 -4.19 -18.09 -8.28
C GLU A 65 -4.99 -17.31 -7.23
N PRO A 66 -5.41 -17.89 -6.09
CA PRO A 66 -6.29 -17.20 -5.16
C PRO A 66 -5.56 -15.94 -4.68
N VAL A 67 -5.78 -14.83 -5.36
CA VAL A 67 -5.25 -13.57 -4.95
C VAL A 67 -6.25 -13.12 -3.94
N TYR A 68 -5.93 -13.49 -2.70
CA TYR A 68 -6.40 -12.82 -1.52
C TYR A 68 -5.93 -11.36 -1.59
N VAL A 69 -6.52 -10.60 -2.52
CA VAL A 69 -6.52 -9.14 -2.48
C VAL A 69 -7.58 -8.80 -1.46
N SER A 70 -7.18 -8.68 -0.21
CA SER A 70 -8.08 -8.04 0.74
C SER A 70 -8.27 -6.57 0.36
N PRO A 71 -9.40 -5.96 0.74
CA PRO A 71 -9.58 -4.52 0.59
C PRO A 71 -8.43 -3.70 1.23
N VAL A 72 -7.82 -4.21 2.31
CA VAL A 72 -6.67 -3.59 2.99
C VAL A 72 -5.44 -3.61 2.09
N ARG A 73 -5.12 -4.76 1.49
CA ARG A 73 -3.98 -4.91 0.58
C ARG A 73 -4.10 -4.02 -0.65
N LEU A 74 -5.31 -3.91 -1.21
CA LEU A 74 -5.57 -3.05 -2.35
C LEU A 74 -5.43 -1.56 -1.99
N LEU A 75 -5.97 -1.15 -0.85
CA LEU A 75 -5.83 0.21 -0.34
C LEU A 75 -4.35 0.57 -0.15
N MET A 76 -3.58 -0.32 0.47
CA MET A 76 -2.16 -0.10 0.71
C MET A 76 -1.36 -0.07 -0.58
N PHE A 77 -1.67 -0.91 -1.56
CA PHE A 77 -1.06 -0.82 -2.89
C PHE A 77 -1.23 0.59 -3.47
N PHE A 78 -2.45 1.12 -3.54
CA PHE A 78 -2.69 2.47 -4.07
C PHE A 78 -2.00 3.55 -3.24
N PHE A 79 -1.96 3.39 -1.92
CA PHE A 79 -1.28 4.32 -1.04
C PHE A 79 0.21 4.48 -1.39
N LEU A 80 0.92 3.36 -1.46
CA LEU A 80 2.36 3.32 -1.71
C LEU A 80 2.71 3.81 -3.12
N THR A 81 1.86 3.50 -4.10
CA THR A 81 2.14 3.85 -5.49
C THR A 81 1.91 5.32 -5.79
N PHE A 82 0.93 5.98 -5.15
CA PHE A 82 0.43 7.28 -5.61
C PHE A 82 0.60 8.45 -4.65
N PHE A 83 0.87 8.24 -3.36
CA PHE A 83 0.83 9.32 -2.37
C PHE A 83 2.21 9.65 -1.80
N LYS A 84 2.86 10.66 -2.38
CA LYS A 84 4.13 11.25 -1.89
C LYS A 84 3.95 12.43 -0.94
N THR A 85 2.73 12.91 -0.72
CA THR A 85 2.48 14.10 0.09
C THR A 85 2.07 13.75 1.52
N SER A 86 2.38 14.64 2.45
CA SER A 86 1.90 14.58 3.84
C SER A 86 0.39 14.83 3.90
N GLY A 87 -0.34 14.03 4.67
CA GLY A 87 -1.81 14.13 4.80
C GLY A 87 -2.57 12.82 4.55
N PRO A 88 -2.50 12.21 3.34
CA PRO A 88 -3.12 10.91 3.07
C PRO A 88 -2.65 9.80 4.02
N LYS A 89 -1.39 9.87 4.47
CA LYS A 89 -0.81 8.88 5.40
C LYS A 89 -1.56 8.83 6.74
N LEU A 90 -1.91 9.97 7.32
CA LEU A 90 -2.69 10.07 8.57
C LEU A 90 -4.10 9.52 8.45
N ALA A 91 -4.79 9.84 7.36
CA ALA A 91 -6.15 9.34 7.13
C ALA A 91 -6.14 7.81 7.00
N ILE A 92 -5.16 7.26 6.28
CA ILE A 92 -5.00 5.82 6.08
C ILE A 92 -4.57 5.12 7.37
N PHE A 93 -3.65 5.71 8.14
CA PHE A 93 -3.27 5.19 9.45
C PHE A 93 -4.50 5.05 10.37
N ASN A 94 -5.33 6.10 10.46
CA ASN A 94 -6.58 6.06 11.21
C ASN A 94 -7.57 5.02 10.68
N LEU A 95 -7.65 4.82 9.37
CA LEU A 95 -8.50 3.80 8.77
C LEU A 95 -8.02 2.40 9.15
N LEU A 96 -6.73 2.09 8.95
CA LEU A 96 -6.13 0.80 9.29
C LEU A 96 -6.37 0.46 10.77
N LEU A 97 -6.18 1.42 11.67
CA LEU A 97 -6.40 1.25 13.10
C LEU A 97 -7.84 0.86 13.46
N LYS A 98 -8.83 1.37 12.72
CA LYS A 98 -10.26 1.07 12.92
C LYS A 98 -10.69 -0.29 12.39
N LEU A 99 -9.91 -0.89 11.49
CA LEU A 99 -10.29 -2.16 10.87
C LEU A 99 -10.11 -3.36 11.79
N HIS A 100 -9.22 -3.27 12.79
CA HIS A 100 -8.98 -4.32 13.79
C HIS A 100 -8.73 -5.71 13.17
N THR A 101 -8.00 -5.76 12.06
CA THR A 101 -7.59 -7.01 11.40
C THR A 101 -6.08 -7.19 11.49
N ASP A 102 -5.60 -8.43 11.60
CA ASP A 102 -4.17 -8.76 11.62
C ASP A 102 -3.41 -8.14 10.43
N GLU A 103 -4.05 -8.08 9.26
CA GLU A 103 -3.45 -7.47 8.07
C GLU A 103 -3.31 -5.95 8.18
N ALA A 104 -4.31 -5.27 8.76
CA ALA A 104 -4.21 -3.83 9.02
C ALA A 104 -3.13 -3.52 10.06
N ASP A 105 -3.05 -4.34 11.12
CA ASP A 105 -2.00 -4.23 12.14
C ASP A 105 -0.60 -4.41 11.52
N HIS A 106 -0.43 -5.38 10.62
CA HIS A 106 0.81 -5.57 9.87
C HIS A 106 1.20 -4.30 9.08
N TYR A 107 0.25 -3.66 8.40
CA TYR A 107 0.55 -2.43 7.65
C TYR A 107 0.84 -1.22 8.55
N LEU A 108 0.24 -1.14 9.75
CA LEU A 108 0.60 -0.13 10.74
C LEU A 108 2.05 -0.29 11.20
N GLU A 109 2.50 -1.52 11.44
CA GLU A 109 3.89 -1.83 11.79
C GLU A 109 4.85 -1.39 10.68
N LEU A 110 4.54 -1.71 9.43
CA LEU A 110 5.39 -1.33 8.30
C LEU A 110 5.50 0.20 8.13
N LEU A 111 4.40 0.94 8.34
CA LEU A 111 4.41 2.41 8.35
C LEU A 111 5.31 2.97 9.47
N LEU A 112 5.27 2.37 10.66
CA LEU A 112 6.05 2.81 11.82
C LEU A 112 7.52 2.41 11.76
N ASN A 113 7.87 1.40 10.95
CA ASN A 113 9.27 1.04 10.65
C ASN A 113 9.81 1.74 9.39
N ASP A 114 9.12 2.79 8.90
CA ASP A 114 9.53 3.62 7.76
C ASP A 114 9.75 2.85 6.44
N GLN A 115 9.11 1.68 6.29
CA GLN A 115 9.30 0.80 5.11
C GLN A 115 8.55 1.29 3.86
N PHE A 116 7.83 2.40 3.97
CA PHE A 116 6.93 2.92 2.95
C PHE A 116 7.25 4.37 2.52
N GLY A 117 8.51 4.76 2.69
CA GLY A 117 9.04 6.07 2.32
C GLY A 117 9.00 7.07 3.47
N GLU A 118 9.83 8.11 3.35
CA GLU A 118 10.12 9.07 4.43
C GLU A 118 8.83 9.63 5.06
N CYS A 119 8.57 9.22 6.29
CA CYS A 119 7.63 9.86 7.21
C CYS A 119 8.40 10.92 8.00
N THR A 120 7.88 12.16 8.02
CA THR A 120 8.51 13.23 8.82
C THR A 120 8.39 12.92 10.32
N ASP A 121 9.25 13.51 11.14
CA ASP A 121 9.18 13.32 12.59
C ASP A 121 7.83 13.80 13.17
N ASP A 122 7.27 14.89 12.65
CA ASP A 122 5.94 15.39 13.03
C ASP A 122 4.82 14.40 12.68
N GLU A 123 4.84 13.82 11.48
CA GLU A 123 3.87 12.80 11.07
C GLU A 123 4.01 11.53 11.93
N TYR A 124 5.25 11.14 12.24
CA TYR A 124 5.56 9.99 13.07
C TYR A 124 5.05 10.16 14.50
N GLU A 125 5.26 11.33 15.09
CA GLU A 125 4.73 11.69 16.41
C GLU A 125 3.20 11.60 16.42
N GLN A 126 2.53 12.12 15.39
CA GLN A 126 1.07 12.03 15.29
C GLN A 126 0.57 10.58 15.20
N PHE A 127 1.25 9.69 14.47
CA PHE A 127 0.89 8.26 14.45
C PHE A 127 0.97 7.64 15.84
N LEU A 128 2.04 7.92 16.58
CA LEU A 128 2.24 7.40 17.93
C LEU A 128 1.22 7.96 18.93
N GLU A 129 0.87 9.24 18.83
CA GLU A 129 -0.21 9.81 19.63
C GLU A 129 -1.56 9.12 19.35
N ILE A 130 -1.86 8.84 18.08
CA ILE A 130 -3.09 8.15 17.69
C ILE A 130 -3.13 6.75 18.33
N LEU A 131 -2.03 5.99 18.29
CA LEU A 131 -1.95 4.67 18.94
C LEU A 131 -2.11 4.76 20.45
N SER A 132 -1.50 5.76 21.08
CA SER A 132 -1.60 5.99 22.53
C SER A 132 -3.05 6.28 22.93
N LYS A 133 -3.73 7.18 22.21
CA LYS A 133 -5.15 7.53 22.41
C LYS A 133 -6.09 6.35 22.15
N ALA A 134 -5.76 5.48 21.19
CA ALA A 134 -6.52 4.28 20.88
C ALA A 134 -6.19 3.09 21.79
N GLU A 135 -5.33 3.26 22.79
CA GLU A 135 -4.89 2.21 23.71
C GLU A 135 -4.34 0.97 22.98
N ARG A 136 -3.55 1.20 21.90
CA ARG A 136 -2.87 0.16 21.10
C ARG A 136 -1.35 0.12 21.29
N PRO A 137 -0.82 -0.03 22.53
CA PRO A 137 0.63 -0.14 22.75
C PRO A 137 1.20 -1.45 22.22
N ASP A 138 0.35 -2.45 21.95
CA ASP A 138 0.75 -3.73 21.37
C ASP A 138 1.42 -3.57 20.00
N ILE A 139 0.95 -2.64 19.16
CA ILE A 139 1.56 -2.32 17.86
C ILE A 139 2.96 -1.72 18.05
N VAL A 140 3.11 -0.79 19.01
CA VAL A 140 4.39 -0.13 19.30
C VAL A 140 5.42 -1.14 19.79
N SER A 141 5.00 -2.15 20.55
CA SER A 141 5.89 -3.20 21.06
C SER A 141 6.53 -4.09 19.98
N ARG A 142 6.01 -4.04 18.75
CA ARG A 142 6.50 -4.80 17.59
C ARG A 142 7.47 -4.02 16.71
N ILE A 143 7.68 -2.73 16.99
CA ILE A 143 8.61 -1.87 16.26
C ILE A 143 10.05 -2.28 16.57
N ASN A 144 10.88 -2.44 15.54
CA ASN A 144 12.31 -2.69 15.73
C ASN A 144 13.05 -1.37 15.99
N LEU A 145 13.18 -0.99 17.26
CA LEU A 145 13.84 0.25 17.65
C LEU A 145 15.28 0.38 17.10
N SER A 146 16.00 -0.72 16.90
CA SER A 146 17.40 -0.68 16.44
C SER A 146 17.53 -0.20 14.98
N GLU A 147 16.48 -0.36 14.18
CA GLU A 147 16.42 0.06 12.79
C GLU A 147 15.94 1.51 12.62
N LEU A 148 15.47 2.13 13.70
CA LEU A 148 14.92 3.48 13.64
C LEU A 148 15.97 4.59 13.83
N PRO A 149 15.82 5.72 13.13
CA PRO A 149 16.52 6.96 13.43
C PRO A 149 16.43 7.33 14.91
N LYS A 150 17.44 8.05 15.41
CA LYS A 150 17.55 8.42 16.83
C LYS A 150 16.35 9.26 17.27
N GLU A 151 15.91 10.16 16.40
CA GLU A 151 14.81 11.09 16.61
C GLU A 151 13.49 10.33 16.85
N LYS A 152 13.14 9.40 15.95
CA LYS A 152 11.96 8.53 16.06
C LYS A 152 11.96 7.68 17.33
N ARG A 153 13.13 7.14 17.74
CA ARG A 153 13.27 6.41 19.02
C ARG A 153 12.95 7.29 20.23
N LEU A 154 13.42 8.53 20.24
CA LEU A 154 13.16 9.46 21.33
C LEU A 154 11.66 9.81 21.42
N ILE A 155 10.98 9.96 20.28
CA ILE A 155 9.52 10.18 20.24
C ILE A 155 8.78 9.00 20.90
N ILE A 156 9.14 7.75 20.57
CA ILE A 156 8.55 6.55 21.18
C ILE A 156 8.75 6.54 22.69
N GLN A 157 9.98 6.76 23.16
CA GLN A 157 10.31 6.75 24.59
C GLN A 157 9.61 7.85 25.39
N ARG A 158 9.30 8.99 24.75
CA ARG A 158 8.54 10.08 25.37
C ARG A 158 7.06 9.74 25.51
N LEU A 159 6.47 9.09 24.51
CA LEU A 159 5.02 8.85 24.45
C LEU A 159 4.59 7.53 25.11
N PHE A 160 5.48 6.56 25.22
CA PHE A 160 5.18 5.23 25.77
C PHE A 160 6.13 4.87 26.91
N LYS A 161 5.61 4.20 27.94
CA LYS A 161 6.44 3.75 29.06
C LYS A 161 7.41 2.64 28.61
N PRO A 162 8.59 2.51 29.24
CA PRO A 162 9.55 1.45 28.91
C PRO A 162 8.95 0.03 28.96
N SER A 163 8.01 -0.22 29.87
CA SER A 163 7.32 -1.53 29.97
C SER A 163 6.39 -1.84 28.79
N GLN A 164 6.07 -0.85 27.96
CA GLN A 164 5.20 -0.97 26.79
C GLN A 164 6.00 -1.08 25.48
N VAL A 165 7.33 -0.90 25.54
CA VAL A 165 8.21 -0.89 24.37
C VAL A 165 9.27 -1.98 24.57
N LYS A 166 9.25 -3.04 23.76
CA LYS A 166 10.32 -4.04 23.78
C LYS A 166 11.57 -3.42 23.16
N GLY A 167 12.45 -2.87 24.00
CA GLY A 167 13.81 -2.51 23.58
C GLY A 167 14.68 -3.76 23.44
N PRO A 168 15.71 -3.74 22.57
CA PRO A 168 16.75 -4.76 22.62
C PRO A 168 17.34 -4.73 24.04
N ASP A 169 17.46 -5.90 24.65
CA ASP A 169 17.99 -6.07 26.00
C ASP A 169 19.23 -5.18 26.18
N THR A 170 19.23 -4.44 27.27
CA THR A 170 20.33 -3.59 27.68
C THR A 170 21.54 -4.51 27.86
N ILE A 171 22.46 -4.50 26.90
CA ILE A 171 23.79 -5.07 27.11
C ILE A 171 24.43 -4.18 28.17
N GLN A 172 24.42 -4.68 29.42
CA GLN A 172 25.26 -4.17 30.50
C GLN A 172 26.72 -4.50 30.23
#